data_AF-Q5WDE4-F1
#
_entry.id   AF-Q5WDE4-F1
#
_cell.length_a   1.000
_cell.length_b   1.000
_cell.length_c   1.000
_cell.angle_alpha   90.00
_cell.angle_beta   90.00
_cell.angle_gamma   90.00
#
_symmetry.space_group_name_H-M   'P 1'
#
loop_
_entity.id
_entity.type
_entity.pdbx_description
1 polymer ?
#
loop_
_entity_poly.entity_id
_entity_poly.type
_entity_poly.pdbx_seq_one_letter_code
_entity_poly.pdbx_strand_id
1 'polypeptide(L)'
;MAELANCQKCGAVFVKNIHSICRSCYEEEERCFQKVNQFLRKRENRSATKQEVVDGTGVSYDMVQTLIRKGRLQLRHFPNLYNICERCKQRTKEPWICHSCREEMKRDLANSEQQSKPAKRIDGEQRSSYRLQETLHKKNE
;
A
#
# COMPACT_ATOMS: atom_id res chain seq x y z
N MET A 1 12.51 -7.07 29.46
CA MET A 1 13.87 -6.53 29.25
C MET A 1 13.78 -5.49 28.14
N ALA A 2 14.32 -4.29 28.35
CA ALA A 2 14.33 -3.26 27.32
C ALA A 2 15.35 -3.65 26.22
N GLU A 3 14.86 -3.91 25.01
CA GLU A 3 15.74 -4.14 23.85
C GLU A 3 16.36 -2.81 23.40
N LEU A 4 17.68 -2.79 23.18
CA LEU A 4 18.37 -1.64 22.60
C LEU A 4 18.42 -1.79 21.08
N ALA A 5 18.22 -0.69 20.36
CA ALA A 5 18.26 -0.64 18.91
C ALA A 5 19.02 0.61 18.44
N ASN A 6 19.53 0.57 17.20
CA ASN A 6 20.22 1.69 16.59
C ASN A 6 19.28 2.45 15.65
N CYS A 7 19.24 3.78 15.80
CA CYS A 7 18.38 4.62 14.98
C CYS A 7 18.85 4.63 13.52
N GLN A 8 17.94 4.37 12.58
CA GLN A 8 18.24 4.38 11.14
C GLN A 8 18.54 5.79 10.57
N LYS A 9 18.15 6.86 11.28
CA LYS A 9 18.35 8.27 10.85
C LYS A 9 19.66 8.86 11.36
N CYS A 10 19.96 8.71 12.66
CA CYS A 10 21.10 9.35 13.30
C CYS A 10 22.15 8.38 13.86
N GLY A 11 21.89 7.06 13.82
CA GLY A 11 22.80 6.04 14.35
C GLY A 11 22.83 5.93 15.88
N ALA A 12 22.12 6.79 16.62
CA ALA A 12 22.10 6.76 18.07
C ALA A 12 21.46 5.47 18.62
N VAL A 13 22.04 4.94 19.70
CA VAL A 13 21.49 3.80 20.45
C VAL A 13 20.33 4.26 21.30
N PHE A 14 19.18 3.60 21.19
CA PHE A 14 17.97 3.94 21.94
C PHE A 14 17.21 2.68 22.37
N VAL A 15 16.33 2.81 23.37
CA VAL A 15 15.43 1.72 23.75
C VAL A 15 14.39 1.53 22.65
N LYS A 16 14.31 0.32 22.11
CA LYS A 16 13.44 -0.05 20.99
C LYS A 16 11.99 0.27 21.34
N ASN A 17 11.42 1.19 20.57
CA ASN A 17 10.01 1.54 20.60
C ASN A 17 9.30 0.89 19.41
N ILE A 18 8.01 1.21 19.22
CA ILE A 18 7.20 0.81 18.05
C ILE A 18 7.83 1.32 16.73
N HIS A 19 8.59 2.42 16.80
CA HIS A 19 9.26 3.04 15.66
C HIS A 19 10.74 2.66 15.59
N SER A 20 11.26 2.46 14.37
CA SER A 20 12.67 2.15 14.09
C SER A 20 13.64 3.34 14.22
N ILE A 21 13.17 4.44 14.82
CA ILE A 21 13.94 5.68 15.00
C ILE A 21 13.89 6.12 16.46
N CYS A 22 14.93 6.82 16.89
CA CYS A 22 14.98 7.37 18.24
C CYS A 22 13.93 8.49 18.42
N ARG A 23 13.62 8.80 19.68
CA ARG A 23 12.62 9.81 20.04
C ARG A 23 12.93 11.19 19.47
N SER A 24 14.19 11.61 19.49
CA SER A 24 14.58 12.93 18.97
C SER A 24 14.35 13.06 17.47
N CYS A 25 14.71 12.04 16.68
CA CYS A 25 14.42 12.02 15.26
C CYS A 25 12.92 12.01 14.98
N TYR A 26 12.14 11.26 15.75
CA TYR A 26 10.68 11.25 15.61
C TYR A 26 10.06 12.63 15.91
N GLU A 27 10.51 13.28 16.99
CA GLU A 27 10.07 14.64 17.35
C GLU A 27 10.44 15.66 16.27
N GLU A 28 11.59 15.52 15.62
CA GLU A 28 11.99 16.36 14.49
C GLU A 28 11.08 16.14 13.27
N GLU A 29 10.75 14.89 12.95
CA GLU A 29 9.79 14.59 11.87
C GLU A 29 8.42 15.22 12.16
N GLU A 30 7.96 15.15 13.41
CA GLU A 30 6.68 15.70 13.83
C GLU A 30 6.68 17.24 13.77
N ARG A 31 7.79 17.89 14.18
CA ARG A 31 7.97 19.34 14.03
C ARG A 31 7.94 19.77 12.56
N CYS A 32 8.61 19.04 11.69
CA CYS A 32 8.59 19.31 10.25
C CYS A 32 7.17 19.18 9.68
N PHE A 33 6.46 18.12 10.07
CA PHE A 33 5.07 17.92 9.66
C PHE A 33 4.16 19.05 10.12
N GLN A 34 4.27 19.48 11.38
CA GLN A 34 3.49 20.58 11.93
C GLN A 34 3.72 21.89 11.18
N LYS A 35 4.98 22.23 10.86
CA LYS A 35 5.32 23.42 10.05
C LYS A 35 4.65 23.37 8.67
N VAL A 36 4.78 22.24 7.96
CA VAL A 36 4.19 22.06 6.64
C VAL A 36 2.66 22.13 6.69
N ASN A 37 2.05 21.46 7.66
CA ASN A 37 0.60 21.49 7.85
C ASN A 37 0.07 22.89 8.18
N GLN A 38 0.77 23.64 9.05
CA GLN A 38 0.41 25.01 9.37
C GLN A 38 0.53 25.93 8.14
N PHE A 39 1.58 25.75 7.34
CA PHE A 39 1.76 26.49 6.09
C PHE A 39 0.63 26.22 5.09
N LEU A 40 0.26 24.94 4.90
CA LEU A 40 -0.79 24.51 3.96
C LEU A 40 -2.21 24.85 4.43
N ARG A 41 -2.43 25.06 5.73
CA ARG A 41 -3.74 25.49 6.26
C ARG A 41 -4.14 26.90 5.84
N LYS A 42 -3.17 27.77 5.54
CA LYS A 42 -3.43 29.14 5.09
C LYS A 42 -4.14 29.12 3.73
N ARG A 43 -5.16 29.95 3.56
CA ARG A 43 -6.03 29.95 2.36
C ARG A 43 -5.26 30.27 1.09
N GLU A 44 -4.31 31.19 1.17
CA GLU A 44 -3.43 31.63 0.07
C GLU A 44 -2.49 30.51 -0.38
N ASN A 45 -2.09 29.63 0.54
CA ASN A 45 -1.16 28.53 0.28
C ASN A 45 -1.84 27.25 -0.19
N ARG A 46 -3.16 27.25 -0.43
CA ARG A 46 -3.88 26.06 -0.92
C ARG A 46 -3.47 25.67 -2.34
N SER A 47 -2.99 26.62 -3.13
CA SER A 47 -2.39 26.41 -4.44
C SER A 47 -0.86 26.30 -4.39
N ALA A 48 -0.25 26.20 -3.22
CA ALA A 48 1.20 26.13 -3.11
C ALA A 48 1.75 24.88 -3.82
N THR A 49 2.80 25.09 -4.60
CA THR A 49 3.64 24.07 -5.19
C THR A 49 4.58 23.48 -4.15
N LYS A 50 5.20 22.33 -4.45
CA LYS A 50 6.21 21.75 -3.55
C LYS A 50 7.37 22.70 -3.26
N GLN A 51 7.76 23.51 -4.23
CA GLN A 51 8.85 24.47 -4.07
C GLN A 51 8.46 25.56 -3.06
N GLU A 52 7.29 26.17 -3.22
CA GLU A 52 6.78 27.17 -2.27
C GLU A 52 6.60 26.60 -0.85
N VAL A 53 6.23 25.32 -0.72
CA VAL A 53 6.17 24.65 0.58
C VAL A 53 7.57 24.50 1.19
N VAL A 54 8.57 24.12 0.40
CA VAL A 54 9.98 24.01 0.86
C VAL A 54 10.48 25.39 1.28
N ASP A 55 10.30 26.41 0.45
CA ASP A 55 10.74 27.78 0.70
C ASP A 55 10.03 28.40 1.92
N GLY A 56 8.72 28.17 2.05
CA GLY A 56 7.91 28.73 3.12
C GLY A 56 8.03 28.00 4.47
N THR A 57 8.50 26.75 4.50
CA THR A 57 8.61 25.95 5.73
C THR A 57 10.06 25.69 6.16
N GLY A 58 11.02 25.86 5.24
CA GLY A 58 12.42 25.51 5.44
C GLY A 58 12.66 24.00 5.59
N VAL A 59 11.68 23.17 5.26
CA VAL A 59 11.79 21.70 5.30
C VAL A 59 12.34 21.22 3.97
N SER A 60 13.27 20.25 3.99
CA SER A 60 13.88 19.73 2.77
C SER A 60 12.86 19.04 1.85
N TYR A 61 13.10 19.11 0.55
CA TYR A 61 12.23 18.51 -0.47
C TYR A 61 12.01 17.00 -0.24
N ASP A 62 13.07 16.27 0.10
CA ASP A 62 13.01 14.83 0.41
C ASP A 62 12.10 14.53 1.61
N MET A 63 12.17 15.39 2.64
CA MET A 63 11.34 15.25 3.83
C MET A 63 9.87 15.52 3.51
N VAL A 64 9.57 16.54 2.72
CA VAL A 64 8.20 16.81 2.23
C VAL A 64 7.67 15.63 1.42
N GLN A 65 8.49 15.06 0.54
CA GLN A 65 8.12 13.88 -0.24
C GLN A 65 7.86 12.65 0.65
N THR A 66 8.68 12.45 1.69
CA THR A 66 8.50 11.39 2.68
C THR A 66 7.19 11.56 3.46
N LEU A 67 6.84 12.78 3.86
CA LEU A 67 5.58 13.08 4.55
C LEU A 67 4.35 12.78 3.67
N ILE A 68 4.45 13.08 2.37
CA ILE A 68 3.42 12.73 1.38
C ILE A 68 3.31 11.21 1.24
N ARG A 69 4.44 10.49 1.11
CA ARG A 69 4.48 9.02 1.00
C ARG A 69 3.91 8.31 2.23
N LYS A 70 4.15 8.85 3.43
CA LYS A 70 3.56 8.37 4.69
C LYS A 70 2.04 8.63 4.78
N GLY A 71 1.45 9.36 3.82
CA GLY A 71 0.02 9.64 3.79
C GLY A 71 -0.44 10.64 4.85
N ARG A 72 0.48 11.31 5.55
CA ARG A 72 0.16 12.29 6.59
C ARG A 72 -0.38 13.62 6.02
N LEU A 73 -0.14 13.88 4.74
CA LEU A 73 -0.65 15.06 4.01
C LEU A 73 -1.71 14.63 2.98
N GLN A 74 -2.91 15.23 3.08
CA GLN A 74 -4.01 14.93 2.15
C GLN A 74 -3.89 15.74 0.86
N LEU A 75 -3.29 15.14 -0.18
CA LEU A 75 -3.11 15.75 -1.50
C LEU A 75 -4.42 16.13 -2.22
N ARG A 76 -5.57 15.61 -1.78
CA ARG A 76 -6.87 15.88 -2.44
C ARG A 76 -7.26 17.35 -2.41
N HIS A 77 -6.87 18.07 -1.37
CA HIS A 77 -7.21 19.48 -1.19
C HIS A 77 -6.24 20.45 -1.90
N PHE A 78 -5.14 19.94 -2.45
CA PHE A 78 -4.06 20.74 -3.03
C PHE A 78 -3.87 20.38 -4.51
N PRO A 79 -4.35 21.21 -5.45
CA PRO A 79 -4.29 20.89 -6.89
C PRO A 79 -2.86 20.80 -7.42
N ASN A 80 -1.94 21.58 -6.86
CA ASN A 80 -0.55 21.68 -7.33
C ASN A 80 0.41 20.73 -6.59
N LEU A 81 -0.09 19.97 -5.61
CA LEU A 81 0.70 19.02 -4.84
C LEU A 81 0.48 17.61 -5.40
N TYR A 82 1.48 17.06 -6.06
CA TYR A 82 1.44 15.73 -6.67
C TYR A 82 2.64 14.90 -6.22
N ASN A 83 2.47 13.59 -6.04
CA ASN A 83 3.59 12.67 -5.92
C ASN A 83 3.93 12.02 -7.27
N ILE A 84 5.11 11.41 -7.38
CA ILE A 84 5.51 10.60 -8.53
C ILE A 84 5.29 9.14 -8.20
N CYS A 85 4.57 8.42 -9.07
CA CYS A 85 4.35 6.99 -8.94
C CYS A 85 5.66 6.21 -9.03
N GLU A 86 5.92 5.28 -8.11
CA GLU A 86 7.18 4.51 -8.13
C GLU A 86 7.26 3.50 -9.28
N ARG A 87 6.11 3.04 -9.80
CA ARG A 87 6.05 2.08 -10.91
C ARG A 87 6.13 2.76 -12.28
N CYS A 88 5.23 3.70 -12.56
CA CYS A 88 5.13 4.32 -13.90
C CYS A 88 5.70 5.75 -13.98
N LYS A 89 6.20 6.32 -12.87
CA LYS A 89 6.76 7.68 -12.80
C LYS A 89 5.79 8.81 -13.19
N GLN A 90 4.49 8.53 -13.32
CA GLN A 90 3.48 9.56 -13.58
C GLN A 90 3.17 10.37 -12.33
N ARG A 91 2.72 11.61 -12.54
CA ARG A 91 2.20 12.48 -11.47
C ARG A 91 0.87 11.92 -10.96
N THR A 92 0.76 11.71 -9.66
CA THR A 92 -0.43 11.18 -9.00
C THR A 92 -0.75 11.96 -7.73
N LYS A 93 -2.03 11.99 -7.35
CA LYS A 93 -2.48 12.50 -6.04
C LYS A 93 -2.46 11.42 -4.95
N GLU A 94 -1.90 10.26 -5.27
CA GLU A 94 -1.74 9.15 -4.34
C GLU A 94 -0.35 9.11 -3.72
N PRO A 95 -0.22 8.58 -2.49
CA PRO A 95 1.04 8.63 -1.75
C PRO A 95 2.11 7.69 -2.29
N TRP A 96 1.74 6.56 -2.91
CA TRP A 96 2.71 5.51 -3.28
C TRP A 96 2.68 5.14 -4.77
N ILE A 97 1.55 4.62 -5.23
CA ILE A 97 1.30 4.19 -6.62
C ILE A 97 0.05 4.90 -7.14
N CYS A 98 0.02 5.17 -8.45
CA CYS A 98 -1.17 5.67 -9.10
C CYS A 98 -2.25 4.59 -9.22
N HIS A 99 -3.49 5.04 -9.39
CA HIS A 99 -4.68 4.21 -9.45
C HIS A 99 -4.56 3.16 -10.55
N SER A 100 -4.09 3.57 -11.74
CA SER A 100 -3.89 2.67 -12.87
C SER A 100 -2.93 1.52 -12.54
N CYS A 101 -1.79 1.82 -11.90
CA CYS A 101 -0.84 0.80 -11.46
C CYS A 101 -1.42 -0.10 -10.36
N ARG A 102 -2.22 0.45 -9.44
CA ARG A 102 -2.89 -0.35 -8.40
C ARG A 102 -3.89 -1.33 -9.02
N GLU A 103 -4.71 -0.86 -9.96
CA GLU A 103 -5.72 -1.68 -10.63
C GLU A 103 -5.10 -2.72 -11.56
N GLU A 104 -3.95 -2.43 -12.18
CA GLU A 104 -3.18 -3.41 -12.92
C GLU A 104 -2.65 -4.52 -12.00
N MET A 105 -2.04 -4.17 -10.87
CA MET A 105 -1.55 -5.17 -9.92
C MET A 105 -2.66 -6.05 -9.34
N LYS A 106 -3.82 -5.45 -9.01
CA LYS A 106 -4.98 -6.23 -8.55
C LYS A 106 -5.44 -7.23 -9.62
N ARG A 107 -5.44 -6.82 -10.90
CA ARG A 107 -5.78 -7.71 -12.02
C ARG A 107 -4.76 -8.83 -12.18
N ASP A 108 -3.47 -8.52 -12.09
CA ASP A 108 -2.40 -9.52 -12.15
C ASP A 108 -2.56 -10.58 -11.05
N LEU A 109 -2.80 -10.15 -9.80
CA LEU A 109 -3.08 -11.03 -8.66
C LEU A 109 -4.32 -11.91 -8.90
N ALA A 110 -5.43 -11.33 -9.34
CA ALA A 110 -6.68 -12.07 -9.60
C ALA A 110 -6.51 -13.13 -10.71
N ASN A 111 -5.76 -12.81 -11.76
CA ASN A 111 -5.47 -13.74 -12.85
C ASN A 111 -4.59 -14.91 -12.38
N SER A 112 -3.59 -14.66 -11.54
CA SER A 112 -2.76 -15.73 -10.96
C SER A 112 -3.56 -16.65 -10.03
N GLU A 113 -4.46 -16.11 -9.21
CA GLU A 113 -5.35 -16.94 -8.37
C GLU A 113 -6.29 -17.81 -9.21
N GLN A 114 -6.81 -17.30 -10.32
CA GLN A 114 -7.68 -18.07 -11.22
C GLN A 114 -6.96 -19.21 -11.93
N GLN A 115 -5.69 -19.03 -12.30
CA GLN A 115 -4.86 -20.09 -12.92
C GLN A 115 -4.43 -21.17 -11.91
N SER A 116 -4.43 -20.87 -10.61
CA SER A 116 -4.04 -21.80 -9.55
C SER A 116 -5.18 -22.69 -9.04
N LYS A 117 -6.44 -22.43 -9.46
CA LYS A 117 -7.55 -23.34 -9.16
C LYS A 117 -7.37 -24.61 -9.99
N PRO A 118 -7.15 -25.79 -9.38
CA PRO A 118 -7.10 -27.03 -10.14
C PRO A 118 -8.43 -27.15 -10.90
N ALA A 119 -8.34 -27.35 -12.22
CA ALA A 119 -9.48 -27.66 -13.05
C ALA A 119 -10.31 -28.72 -12.32
N LYS A 120 -11.56 -28.39 -11.97
CA LYS A 120 -12.50 -29.38 -11.43
C LYS A 120 -12.46 -30.56 -12.40
N ARG A 121 -11.91 -31.69 -11.95
CA ARG A 121 -11.97 -32.93 -12.70
C ARG A 121 -13.45 -33.20 -12.92
N ILE A 122 -13.86 -33.11 -14.18
CA ILE A 122 -15.08 -33.75 -14.65
C ILE A 122 -14.78 -35.25 -14.60
N ASP A 123 -14.89 -35.84 -13.41
CA ASP A 123 -14.87 -37.29 -13.23
C ASP A 123 -16.12 -37.85 -13.92
N GLY A 124 -15.91 -38.33 -15.14
CA GLY A 124 -16.86 -39.12 -15.89
C GLY A 124 -17.04 -40.48 -15.22
N GLU A 125 -17.93 -40.57 -14.25
CA GLU A 125 -18.35 -41.84 -13.64
C GLU A 125 -19.86 -42.02 -13.81
N GLN A 126 -20.32 -42.06 -15.06
CA GLN A 126 -21.72 -42.37 -15.39
C GLN A 126 -21.90 -43.57 -16.32
N ARG A 127 -20.87 -44.42 -16.50
CA ARG A 127 -20.89 -45.42 -17.57
C ARG A 127 -20.76 -46.90 -17.22
N SER A 128 -20.66 -47.37 -15.96
CA SER A 128 -20.25 -48.78 -15.77
C SER A 128 -20.93 -49.69 -14.74
N SER A 129 -21.95 -49.33 -13.94
CA SER A 129 -22.39 -50.26 -12.86
C SER A 129 -23.84 -50.73 -12.79
N TYR A 130 -24.79 -50.28 -13.61
CA TYR A 130 -26.19 -50.75 -13.50
C TYR A 130 -26.65 -51.76 -14.57
N ARG A 131 -25.72 -52.51 -15.19
CA ARG A 131 -26.04 -53.70 -16.02
C ARG A 131 -25.82 -55.02 -15.25
N LEU A 132 -26.25 -55.07 -13.99
CA LEU A 132 -26.19 -56.30 -13.16
C LEU A 132 -27.41 -56.49 -12.24
N GLN A 133 -28.59 -56.01 -12.63
CA GLN A 133 -29.86 -56.41 -11.95
C GLN A 133 -30.89 -57.11 -12.84
N GLU A 134 -30.62 -57.29 -14.14
CA GLU A 134 -31.49 -58.09 -15.03
C GLU A 134 -31.33 -59.62 -14.91
N THR A 135 -30.54 -60.13 -13.96
CA THR A 135 -30.34 -61.59 -13.80
C THR A 135 -30.79 -62.18 -12.46
N LEU A 136 -31.39 -61.41 -11.55
CA LEU A 136 -31.82 -61.92 -10.23
C LEU A 136 -33.34 -62.01 -10.00
N HIS A 137 -34.19 -61.70 -10.99
CA HIS A 137 -35.65 -61.90 -10.88
C HIS A 137 -36.21 -63.06 -11.71
N LYS A 138 -35.36 -64.00 -12.16
CA LYS A 138 -35.80 -65.26 -12.79
C LYS A 138 -35.58 -66.51 -11.93
N LYS A 139 -35.28 -66.35 -10.64
CA LYS A 139 -35.24 -67.44 -9.67
C LYS A 139 -35.92 -66.99 -8.39
N ASN A 140 -37.25 -67.01 -8.40
CA ASN A 140 -38.13 -67.37 -7.28
C ASN A 140 -39.54 -66.90 -7.63
N GLU A 141 -40.20 -67.68 -8.49
CA GLU A 141 -41.61 -68.13 -8.41
C GLU A 141 -41.94 -68.95 -9.67
#